data_AF-A0A7J8XSE9-F1
#
_entry.id   AF-A0A7J8XSE9-F1
#
_cell.length_a   1.000
_cell.length_b   1.000
_cell.length_c   1.000
_cell.angle_alpha   90.00
_cell.angle_beta   90.00
_cell.angle_gamma   90.00
#
_symmetry.space_group_name_H-M   'P 1'
#
loop_
_entity.id
_entity.type
_entity.pdbx_description
1 polymer ?
#
loop_
_entity_poly.entity_id
_entity_poly.type
_entity_poly.pdbx_seq_one_letter_code
_entity_poly.pdbx_strand_id
1 'polypeptide(L)'
;MTHAKTKGSKRVKLHRELAELLDEELRRRGTSVIPAGEAFGKWRGLKDDEKDHEIVWPPMVTIMNTRLQQDDNDKWIGMGNQELLDYFSSYAAVKARHSYGPQGHRGMSLLIFESTARGYLEAERLHKHFAEQGTDREAWEHRQVLFYPGGTRQLYGYMANKEDLDIFNQHSQGKSKLKFEMRSYQEMVVNQIRQMSEANQELIFYKNKFAIQQRLKTALEESFGVVSEKLRKTMEENRIVRQRTKMQHEQNKEE
;
A
#
# COMPACT_ATOMS: atom_id res chain seq x y z
N MET A 1 27.82 -2.22 -40.77
CA MET A 1 27.21 -2.93 -41.92
C MET A 1 27.05 -2.07 -43.16
N THR A 2 26.50 -0.86 -43.04
CA THR A 2 26.39 0.11 -44.15
C THR A 2 27.72 0.36 -44.86
N HIS A 3 28.80 0.56 -44.10
CA HIS A 3 30.14 0.76 -44.67
C HIS A 3 30.67 -0.44 -45.48
N ALA A 4 30.36 -1.69 -45.12
CA ALA A 4 30.80 -2.86 -45.90
C ALA A 4 29.98 -3.03 -47.19
N LYS A 5 28.69 -2.67 -47.18
CA LYS A 5 27.79 -2.76 -48.33
C LYS A 5 28.05 -1.66 -49.39
N THR A 6 28.55 -0.50 -48.99
CA THR A 6 28.71 0.67 -49.89
C THR A 6 30.16 0.97 -50.32
N LYS A 7 31.16 0.21 -49.86
CA LYS A 7 32.57 0.49 -50.15
C LYS A 7 32.95 0.13 -51.60
N GLY A 8 33.11 1.13 -52.46
CA GLY A 8 33.55 1.00 -53.85
C GLY A 8 35.08 0.93 -54.03
N SER A 9 35.78 0.06 -53.30
CA SER A 9 37.24 -0.10 -53.43
C SER A 9 37.64 -1.42 -54.13
N LYS A 10 38.92 -1.55 -54.56
CA LYS A 10 39.48 -2.80 -55.11
C LYS A 10 39.16 -3.95 -54.12
N ARG A 11 38.34 -4.92 -54.55
CA ARG A 11 37.73 -6.04 -53.76
C ARG A 11 36.29 -5.83 -53.24
N VAL A 12 35.43 -5.22 -54.05
CA VAL A 12 33.97 -5.09 -53.78
C VAL A 12 33.29 -6.44 -53.49
N LYS A 13 33.65 -7.52 -54.20
CA LYS A 13 33.05 -8.86 -53.97
C LYS A 13 33.28 -9.36 -52.54
N LEU A 14 34.51 -9.31 -52.05
CA LEU A 14 34.87 -9.75 -50.69
C LEU A 14 34.14 -8.93 -49.60
N HIS A 15 33.94 -7.62 -49.84
CA HIS A 15 33.19 -6.79 -48.90
C HIS A 15 31.68 -7.11 -48.87
N ARG A 16 31.10 -7.51 -50.00
CA ARG A 16 29.70 -7.95 -50.09
C ARG A 16 29.50 -9.33 -49.47
N GLU A 17 30.38 -10.28 -49.79
CA GLU A 17 30.37 -11.63 -49.19
C GLU A 17 30.54 -11.58 -47.66
N LEU A 18 31.45 -10.73 -47.16
CA LEU A 18 31.60 -10.51 -45.72
C LEU A 18 30.34 -9.89 -45.08
N ALA A 19 29.65 -8.99 -45.78
CA ALA A 19 28.41 -8.40 -45.29
C ALA A 19 27.26 -9.42 -45.25
N GLU A 20 27.17 -10.31 -46.24
CA GLU A 20 26.18 -11.39 -46.26
C GLU A 20 26.43 -12.40 -45.12
N LEU A 21 27.68 -12.82 -44.91
CA LEU A 21 28.06 -13.68 -43.79
C LEU A 21 27.76 -13.05 -42.42
N LEU A 22 27.99 -11.75 -42.27
CA LEU A 22 27.68 -11.03 -41.03
C LEU A 22 26.16 -10.90 -40.80
N ASP A 23 25.36 -10.68 -41.85
CA ASP A 23 23.89 -10.67 -41.74
C ASP A 23 23.35 -12.05 -41.34
N GLU A 24 23.92 -13.12 -41.91
CA GLU A 24 23.56 -14.52 -41.60
C GLU A 24 23.89 -14.90 -40.15
N GLU A 25 25.08 -14.54 -39.66
CA GLU A 25 25.53 -14.84 -38.29
C GLU A 25 24.71 -14.07 -37.24
N LEU A 26 24.35 -12.81 -37.53
CA LEU A 26 23.49 -12.02 -36.65
C LEU A 26 22.09 -12.63 -36.54
N ARG A 27 21.50 -13.08 -37.67
CA ARG A 27 20.23 -13.80 -37.68
C ARG A 27 20.27 -15.09 -36.85
N ARG A 28 21.35 -15.88 -36.97
CA ARG A 28 21.53 -17.12 -36.17
C ARG A 28 21.63 -16.85 -34.66
N ARG A 29 22.22 -15.72 -34.28
CA ARG A 29 22.31 -15.28 -32.87
C ARG A 29 21.06 -14.56 -32.35
N GLY A 30 20.00 -14.45 -33.16
CA GLY A 30 18.75 -13.77 -32.79
C GLY A 30 18.88 -12.24 -32.70
N THR A 31 19.93 -11.67 -33.30
CA THR A 31 20.21 -10.23 -33.30
C THR A 31 20.06 -9.66 -34.71
N SER A 32 19.48 -8.46 -34.86
CA SER A 32 19.42 -7.78 -36.15
C SER A 32 20.37 -6.58 -36.17
N VAL A 33 20.84 -6.21 -37.36
CA VAL A 33 21.65 -5.00 -37.56
C VAL A 33 20.75 -3.78 -37.31
N ILE A 34 20.89 -3.14 -36.16
CA ILE A 34 20.26 -1.85 -35.90
C ILE A 34 21.12 -0.75 -36.55
N PRO A 35 20.57 0.10 -37.43
CA PRO A 35 21.28 1.26 -37.98
C PRO A 35 21.88 2.12 -36.86
N ALA A 36 23.10 2.63 -37.06
CA ALA A 36 23.72 3.56 -36.12
C ALA A 36 22.81 4.81 -35.99
N GLY A 37 22.17 4.95 -34.82
CA GLY A 37 21.17 6.00 -34.53
C GLY A 37 19.79 5.49 -34.10
N GLU A 38 19.43 4.23 -34.38
CA GLU A 38 18.10 3.68 -34.08
C GLU A 38 17.97 2.93 -32.73
N ALA A 39 19.10 2.75 -32.03
CA ALA A 39 19.17 1.96 -30.79
C ALA A 39 19.01 2.78 -29.50
N PHE A 40 19.13 4.11 -29.55
CA PHE A 40 19.02 4.95 -28.35
C PHE A 40 17.54 5.28 -28.06
N GLY A 41 17.09 5.03 -26.83
CA GLY A 41 15.78 5.46 -26.33
C GLY A 41 14.60 4.49 -26.50
N LYS A 42 14.83 3.26 -26.99
CA LYS A 42 13.77 2.23 -27.05
C LYS A 42 13.70 1.45 -25.73
N TRP A 43 12.98 2.00 -24.76
CA TRP A 43 12.70 1.31 -23.50
C TRP A 43 11.57 0.30 -23.71
N ARG A 44 11.82 -0.97 -23.43
CA ARG A 44 10.75 -1.94 -23.26
C ARG A 44 10.16 -1.72 -21.86
N GLY A 45 8.98 -1.11 -21.80
CA GLY A 45 8.24 -0.94 -20.55
C GLY A 45 7.68 -2.27 -20.03
N LEU A 46 7.04 -2.20 -18.86
CA LEU A 46 6.22 -3.30 -18.34
C LEU A 46 5.08 -3.60 -19.33
N LYS A 47 4.65 -4.85 -19.40
CA LYS A 47 3.41 -5.17 -20.11
C LYS A 47 2.27 -4.49 -19.33
N ASP A 48 1.42 -3.74 -20.03
CA ASP A 48 0.34 -2.91 -19.46
C ASP A 48 -0.78 -3.75 -18.78
N ASP A 49 -0.68 -5.07 -18.87
CA ASP A 49 -1.65 -6.00 -18.32
C ASP A 49 -1.12 -6.58 -16.99
N GLU A 50 -1.09 -5.80 -15.91
CA GLU A 50 -1.25 -6.42 -14.61
C GLU A 50 -2.70 -6.91 -14.56
N LYS A 51 -2.92 -8.11 -15.11
CA LYS A 51 -4.25 -8.69 -15.23
C LYS A 51 -4.80 -8.83 -13.81
N ASP A 52 -5.99 -8.28 -13.62
CA ASP A 52 -6.73 -8.49 -12.39
C ASP A 52 -6.81 -9.99 -12.07
N HIS A 53 -6.72 -10.31 -10.78
CA HIS A 53 -6.69 -11.67 -10.29
C HIS A 53 -7.52 -11.80 -9.03
N GLU A 54 -8.01 -13.01 -8.79
CA GLU A 54 -8.80 -13.30 -7.61
C GLU A 54 -7.91 -13.44 -6.37
N ILE A 55 -8.31 -12.76 -5.30
CA ILE A 55 -7.70 -12.84 -3.98
C ILE A 55 -8.70 -13.33 -2.96
N VAL A 56 -8.19 -13.97 -1.91
CA VAL A 56 -8.97 -14.33 -0.73
C VAL A 56 -9.33 -13.08 0.06
N TRP A 57 -10.60 -12.98 0.47
CA TRP A 57 -11.11 -11.89 1.29
C TRP A 57 -11.90 -12.42 2.51
N PRO A 58 -11.67 -11.90 3.74
CA PRO A 58 -10.66 -10.90 4.11
C PRO A 58 -9.22 -11.38 3.88
N PRO A 59 -8.23 -10.48 3.82
CA PRO A 59 -6.84 -10.86 3.60
C PRO A 59 -6.34 -11.78 4.71
N MET A 60 -5.72 -12.90 4.33
CA MET A 60 -5.29 -13.94 5.24
C MET A 60 -3.90 -14.47 4.89
N VAL A 61 -3.09 -14.68 5.91
CA VAL A 61 -1.78 -15.33 5.80
C VAL A 61 -1.84 -16.68 6.50
N THR A 62 -1.52 -17.74 5.76
CA THR A 62 -1.33 -19.09 6.29
C THR A 62 0.00 -19.16 7.01
N ILE A 63 0.00 -19.72 8.22
CA ILE A 63 1.19 -20.03 9.02
C ILE A 63 1.24 -21.54 9.23
N MET A 64 2.32 -22.17 8.79
CA MET A 64 2.55 -23.61 8.88
C MET A 64 3.55 -23.96 9.98
N ASN A 65 3.62 -25.25 10.30
CA ASN A 65 4.43 -25.81 11.38
C ASN A 65 4.05 -25.28 12.77
N THR A 66 2.74 -25.17 13.04
CA THR A 66 2.23 -24.64 14.32
C THR A 66 1.78 -25.72 15.31
N ARG A 67 2.18 -26.99 15.10
CA ARG A 67 2.01 -28.08 16.12
C ARG A 67 3.10 -27.96 17.18
N LEU A 68 2.79 -28.31 18.42
CA LEU A 68 3.73 -28.35 19.54
C LEU A 68 4.05 -29.79 19.93
N GLN A 69 3.22 -30.38 20.80
CA GLN A 69 3.35 -31.76 21.29
C GLN A 69 1.99 -32.47 21.23
N GLN A 70 1.93 -33.74 21.64
CA GLN A 70 0.67 -34.43 21.89
C GLN A 70 0.30 -34.33 23.37
N ASP A 71 -1.00 -34.28 23.66
CA ASP A 71 -1.53 -34.39 25.01
C ASP A 71 -1.61 -35.87 25.47
N ASP A 72 -2.08 -36.10 26.69
CA ASP A 72 -2.22 -37.44 27.29
C ASP A 72 -3.22 -38.34 26.52
N ASN A 73 -4.01 -37.78 25.59
CA ASN A 73 -4.96 -38.50 24.74
C ASN A 73 -4.43 -38.67 23.30
N ASP A 74 -3.12 -38.53 23.09
CA ASP A 74 -2.43 -38.58 21.80
C ASP A 74 -2.90 -37.50 20.79
N LYS A 75 -3.58 -36.44 21.24
CA LYS A 75 -4.04 -35.36 20.36
C LYS A 75 -2.99 -34.27 20.24
N TRP A 76 -2.75 -33.81 19.02
CA TRP A 76 -1.84 -32.71 18.78
C TRP A 76 -2.37 -31.41 19.40
N ILE A 77 -1.54 -30.78 20.24
CA ILE A 77 -1.68 -29.38 20.63
C ILE A 77 -0.81 -28.50 19.74
N GLY A 78 -1.15 -27.22 19.63
CA GLY A 78 -0.47 -26.26 18.77
C GLY A 78 -0.44 -24.88 19.39
N MET A 79 0.08 -23.91 18.64
CA MET A 79 0.11 -22.51 19.08
C MET A 79 -1.31 -22.02 19.41
N GLY A 80 -1.41 -21.18 20.43
CA GLY A 80 -2.67 -20.51 20.79
C GLY A 80 -2.97 -19.30 19.89
N ASN A 81 -4.24 -18.85 19.90
CA ASN A 81 -4.65 -17.66 19.14
C ASN A 81 -3.85 -16.41 19.57
N GLN A 82 -3.77 -16.17 20.89
CA GLN A 82 -3.08 -14.98 21.42
C GLN A 82 -1.57 -15.09 21.22
N GLU A 83 -0.99 -16.27 21.46
CA GLU A 83 0.43 -16.55 21.21
C GLU A 83 0.83 -16.25 19.75
N LEU A 84 0.00 -16.68 18.79
CA LEU A 84 0.26 -16.41 17.37
C LEU A 84 0.14 -14.91 17.05
N LEU A 85 -0.86 -14.22 17.61
CA LEU A 85 -1.02 -12.77 17.42
C LEU A 85 0.14 -11.99 18.03
N ASP A 86 0.58 -12.35 19.23
CA ASP A 86 1.69 -11.69 19.92
C ASP A 86 3.01 -11.88 19.16
N TYR A 87 3.24 -13.10 18.65
CA TYR A 87 4.41 -13.42 17.83
C TYR A 87 4.48 -12.55 16.56
N PHE A 88 3.34 -12.31 15.91
CA PHE A 88 3.24 -11.47 14.70
C PHE A 88 2.66 -10.08 14.96
N SER A 89 2.83 -9.55 16.18
CA SER A 89 2.24 -8.27 16.62
C SER A 89 2.66 -7.06 15.77
N SER A 90 3.80 -7.15 15.07
CA SER A 90 4.29 -6.13 14.14
C SER A 90 3.50 -6.01 12.82
N TYR A 91 2.58 -6.94 12.54
CA TYR A 91 1.82 -7.03 11.29
C TYR A 91 0.33 -6.71 11.41
N ALA A 92 -0.15 -6.14 12.52
CA ALA A 92 -1.54 -5.67 12.66
C ALA A 92 -2.64 -6.69 12.28
N ALA A 93 -2.37 -7.99 12.43
CA ALA A 93 -3.38 -9.02 12.26
C ALA A 93 -4.47 -8.87 13.34
N VAL A 94 -5.73 -8.99 12.95
CA VAL A 94 -6.87 -8.74 13.86
C VAL A 94 -7.34 -10.01 14.56
N LYS A 95 -7.16 -11.18 13.93
CA LYS A 95 -7.61 -12.47 14.48
C LYS A 95 -6.65 -13.59 14.07
N ALA A 96 -6.50 -14.56 14.96
CA ALA A 96 -5.87 -15.84 14.67
C ALA A 96 -6.93 -16.97 14.64
N ARG A 97 -6.71 -17.96 13.78
CA ARG A 97 -7.49 -19.19 13.73
C ARG A 97 -6.56 -20.37 13.45
N HIS A 98 -6.97 -21.56 13.88
CA HIS A 98 -6.20 -22.79 13.67
C HIS A 98 -7.08 -23.87 13.05
N SER A 99 -6.47 -24.73 12.23
CA SER A 99 -7.15 -25.89 11.68
C SER A 99 -7.06 -27.04 12.68
N TYR A 100 -8.22 -27.65 12.97
CA TYR A 100 -8.35 -28.81 13.86
C TYR A 100 -8.95 -29.98 13.10
N GLY A 101 -8.60 -31.20 13.50
CA GLY A 101 -9.16 -32.43 12.97
C GLY A 101 -9.32 -33.49 14.06
N PRO A 102 -9.61 -34.74 13.69
CA PRO A 102 -9.81 -35.84 14.66
C PRO A 102 -8.63 -36.04 15.61
N GLN A 103 -7.40 -35.79 15.13
CA GLN A 103 -6.15 -35.92 15.89
C GLN A 103 -5.70 -34.61 16.56
N GLY A 104 -6.61 -33.65 16.75
CA GLY A 104 -6.30 -32.35 17.33
C GLY A 104 -5.80 -31.33 16.30
N HIS A 105 -4.86 -30.47 16.72
CA HIS A 105 -4.33 -29.35 15.96
C HIS A 105 -3.56 -29.82 14.70
N ARG A 106 -3.89 -29.27 13.53
CA ARG A 106 -3.37 -29.78 12.26
C ARG A 106 -2.03 -29.19 11.81
N GLY A 107 -1.50 -28.20 12.53
CA GLY A 107 -0.22 -27.55 12.21
C GLY A 107 -0.32 -26.47 11.15
N MET A 108 -1.55 -26.02 10.91
CA MET A 108 -1.90 -24.95 9.99
C MET A 108 -2.71 -23.91 10.77
N SER A 109 -2.30 -22.67 10.67
CA SER A 109 -2.91 -21.52 11.33
C SER A 109 -3.10 -20.39 10.35
N LEU A 110 -4.00 -19.46 10.66
CA LEU A 110 -4.30 -18.31 9.83
C LEU A 110 -4.22 -17.05 10.68
N LEU A 111 -3.50 -16.07 10.17
CA LEU A 111 -3.62 -14.68 10.58
C LEU A 111 -4.61 -14.00 9.63
N ILE A 112 -5.66 -13.45 10.20
CA ILE A 112 -6.72 -12.74 9.49
C ILE A 112 -6.50 -11.26 9.73
N PHE A 113 -6.43 -10.50 8.65
CA PHE A 113 -6.19 -9.07 8.65
C PHE A 113 -7.51 -8.32 8.49
N GLU A 114 -7.45 -7.01 8.71
CA GLU A 114 -8.60 -6.14 8.49
C GLU A 114 -9.09 -6.25 7.03
N SER A 115 -10.41 -6.25 6.83
CA SER A 115 -11.06 -6.30 5.53
C SER A 115 -10.94 -4.95 4.78
N THR A 116 -9.72 -4.43 4.64
CA THR A 116 -9.39 -3.14 4.01
C THR A 116 -8.17 -3.30 3.11
N ALA A 117 -7.98 -2.36 2.17
CA ALA A 117 -6.77 -2.34 1.34
C ALA A 117 -5.49 -2.25 2.20
N ARG A 118 -5.53 -1.51 3.32
CA ARG A 118 -4.43 -1.46 4.30
C ARG A 118 -4.18 -2.82 4.94
N GLY A 119 -5.23 -3.53 5.36
CA GLY A 119 -5.09 -4.88 5.91
C GLY A 119 -4.48 -5.86 4.89
N TYR A 120 -4.82 -5.73 3.61
CA TYR A 120 -4.18 -6.48 2.54
C TYR A 120 -2.69 -6.17 2.41
N LEU A 121 -2.30 -4.90 2.46
CA LEU A 121 -0.88 -4.51 2.38
C LEU A 121 -0.06 -5.04 3.57
N GLU A 122 -0.61 -5.06 4.78
CA GLU A 122 0.09 -5.66 5.93
C GLU A 122 0.20 -7.20 5.80
N ALA A 123 -0.83 -7.86 5.27
CA ALA A 123 -0.78 -9.28 4.96
C ALA A 123 0.29 -9.60 3.90
N GLU A 124 0.34 -8.80 2.83
CA GLU A 124 1.34 -8.92 1.77
C GLU A 124 2.76 -8.67 2.30
N ARG A 125 2.93 -7.68 3.20
CA ARG A 125 4.20 -7.41 3.87
C ARG A 125 4.69 -8.60 4.69
N LEU A 126 3.79 -9.28 5.41
CA LEU A 126 4.13 -10.51 6.14
C LEU A 126 4.51 -11.64 5.17
N HIS A 127 3.73 -11.84 4.11
CA HIS A 127 4.02 -12.83 3.08
C HIS A 127 5.40 -12.63 2.43
N LYS A 128 5.74 -11.39 2.06
CA LYS A 128 7.05 -11.03 1.52
C LYS A 128 8.17 -11.28 2.51
N HIS A 129 7.96 -10.99 3.80
CA HIS A 129 8.97 -11.25 4.83
C HIS A 129 9.30 -12.75 4.94
N PHE A 130 8.31 -13.63 4.87
CA PHE A 130 8.57 -15.08 4.82
C PHE A 130 9.35 -15.49 3.55
N ALA A 131 9.01 -14.93 2.39
CA ALA A 131 9.74 -15.18 1.14
C ALA A 131 11.20 -14.72 1.21
N GLU A 132 11.45 -13.53 1.78
CA GLU A 132 12.81 -13.00 2.00
C GLU A 132 13.62 -13.87 2.96
N GLN A 133 12.98 -14.47 3.96
CA GLN A 133 13.61 -15.42 4.87
C GLN A 133 13.75 -16.84 4.30
N GLY A 134 13.21 -17.11 3.11
CA GLY A 134 13.21 -18.44 2.51
C GLY A 134 12.31 -19.44 3.24
N THR A 135 11.28 -18.96 3.93
CA THR A 135 10.33 -19.72 4.75
C THR A 135 8.90 -19.54 4.26
N ASP A 136 8.76 -19.45 2.94
CA ASP A 136 7.50 -19.29 2.23
C ASP A 136 6.81 -20.62 1.89
N ARG A 137 5.80 -20.55 1.02
CA ARG A 137 5.06 -21.72 0.52
C ARG A 137 5.99 -22.73 -0.15
N GLU A 138 6.87 -22.29 -1.05
CA GLU A 138 7.73 -23.22 -1.78
C GLU A 138 8.68 -23.96 -0.82
N ALA A 139 9.22 -23.26 0.17
CA ALA A 139 10.04 -23.86 1.20
C ALA A 139 9.25 -24.87 2.04
N TRP A 140 8.00 -24.56 2.39
CA TRP A 140 7.11 -25.50 3.07
C TRP A 140 6.75 -26.71 2.20
N GLU A 141 6.59 -26.58 0.90
CA GLU A 141 6.17 -27.71 0.05
C GLU A 141 7.34 -28.62 -0.34
N HIS A 142 8.55 -28.07 -0.51
CA HIS A 142 9.67 -28.80 -1.12
C HIS A 142 10.94 -28.89 -0.25
N ARG A 143 11.09 -28.04 0.78
CA ARG A 143 12.34 -27.90 1.55
C ARG A 143 12.08 -27.74 3.05
N GLN A 144 11.21 -28.59 3.61
CA GLN A 144 10.79 -28.48 5.01
C GLN A 144 11.95 -28.71 5.99
N VAL A 145 12.34 -27.65 6.68
CA VAL A 145 13.13 -27.70 7.92
C VAL A 145 12.18 -27.43 9.09
N LEU A 146 11.93 -28.45 9.92
CA LEU A 146 10.98 -28.31 11.03
C LEU A 146 11.58 -27.56 12.23
N PHE A 147 12.87 -27.76 12.49
CA PHE A 147 13.60 -27.20 13.62
C PHE A 147 15.03 -26.86 13.23
N TYR A 148 15.56 -25.78 13.80
CA TYR A 148 16.98 -25.46 13.76
C TYR A 148 17.74 -26.15 14.90
N PRO A 149 19.09 -26.22 14.80
CA PRO A 149 19.94 -26.58 15.92
C PRO A 149 19.60 -25.76 17.16
N GLY A 150 19.41 -26.43 18.30
CA GLY A 150 18.89 -25.80 19.53
C GLY A 150 17.39 -25.98 19.76
N GLY A 151 16.67 -26.63 18.84
CA GLY A 151 15.26 -27.01 19.02
C GLY A 151 14.27 -25.88 18.71
N THR A 152 14.74 -24.74 18.20
CA THR A 152 13.88 -23.64 17.75
C THR A 152 13.10 -24.08 16.52
N ARG A 153 11.77 -24.01 16.61
CA ARG A 153 10.87 -24.37 15.52
C ARG A 153 10.86 -23.30 14.44
N GLN A 154 10.93 -23.71 13.19
CA GLN A 154 10.79 -22.80 12.04
C GLN A 154 9.34 -22.72 11.60
N LEU A 155 8.73 -21.54 11.68
CA LEU A 155 7.41 -21.28 11.09
C LEU A 155 7.57 -20.96 9.60
N TYR A 156 6.55 -21.30 8.82
CA TYR A 156 6.48 -20.91 7.41
C TYR A 156 5.23 -20.10 7.21
N GLY A 157 5.22 -19.16 6.26
CA GLY A 157 4.03 -18.39 6.01
C GLY A 157 3.92 -17.81 4.61
N TYR A 158 2.68 -17.67 4.17
CA TYR A 158 2.37 -17.23 2.82
C TYR A 158 0.93 -16.74 2.70
N MET A 159 0.68 -15.88 1.71
CA MET A 159 -0.68 -15.41 1.41
C MET A 159 -1.59 -16.59 1.09
N ALA A 160 -2.74 -16.67 1.76
CA ALA A 160 -3.68 -17.76 1.57
C ALA A 160 -4.36 -17.68 0.20
N ASN A 161 -4.42 -18.80 -0.50
CA ASN A 161 -5.27 -18.99 -1.67
C ASN A 161 -6.51 -19.82 -1.31
N LYS A 162 -7.38 -20.04 -2.30
CA LYS A 162 -8.61 -20.80 -2.12
C LYS A 162 -8.32 -22.22 -1.64
N GLU A 163 -7.34 -22.88 -2.23
CA GLU A 163 -6.96 -24.26 -1.95
C GLU A 163 -6.50 -24.43 -0.50
N ASP A 164 -5.71 -23.49 0.02
CA ASP A 164 -5.27 -23.50 1.41
C ASP A 164 -6.45 -23.42 2.38
N LEU A 165 -7.45 -22.60 2.06
CA LEU A 165 -8.62 -22.42 2.92
C LEU A 165 -9.57 -23.62 2.84
N ASP A 166 -9.63 -24.30 1.70
CA ASP A 166 -10.32 -25.58 1.58
C ASP A 166 -9.63 -26.66 2.42
N ILE A 167 -8.29 -26.74 2.39
CA ILE A 167 -7.50 -27.63 3.27
C ILE A 167 -7.74 -27.26 4.74
N PHE A 168 -7.68 -25.98 5.08
CA PHE A 168 -7.90 -25.48 6.44
C PHE A 168 -9.28 -25.91 6.98
N ASN A 169 -10.31 -25.85 6.13
CA ASN A 169 -11.69 -26.16 6.46
C ASN A 169 -12.08 -27.64 6.36
N GLN A 170 -11.19 -28.53 5.92
CA GLN A 170 -11.49 -29.95 5.64
C GLN A 170 -12.28 -30.67 6.75
N HIS A 171 -12.04 -30.33 8.02
CA HIS A 171 -12.73 -30.94 9.18
C HIS A 171 -13.63 -29.95 9.94
N SER A 172 -13.89 -28.77 9.38
CA SER A 172 -14.73 -27.75 9.98
C SER A 172 -16.17 -27.88 9.48
N GLN A 173 -17.15 -27.91 10.40
CA GLN A 173 -18.56 -28.12 10.08
C GLN A 173 -19.42 -26.96 10.58
N GLY A 174 -20.40 -26.54 9.77
CA GLY A 174 -21.35 -25.49 10.12
C GLY A 174 -20.67 -24.19 10.56
N LYS A 175 -20.88 -23.80 11.83
CA LYS A 175 -20.40 -22.52 12.39
C LYS A 175 -18.89 -22.46 12.61
N SER A 176 -18.18 -23.60 12.67
CA SER A 176 -16.72 -23.62 12.83
C SER A 176 -15.97 -23.43 11.51
N LYS A 177 -16.66 -23.56 10.37
CA LYS A 177 -16.09 -23.34 9.04
C LYS A 177 -15.73 -21.87 8.87
N LEU A 178 -14.47 -21.62 8.51
CA LEU A 178 -14.00 -20.29 8.18
C LEU A 178 -14.69 -19.82 6.89
N LYS A 179 -15.30 -18.64 6.95
CA LYS A 179 -15.94 -18.00 5.81
C LYS A 179 -14.94 -17.08 5.12
N PHE A 180 -14.90 -17.17 3.80
CA PHE A 180 -14.08 -16.33 2.94
C PHE A 180 -14.76 -16.18 1.58
N GLU A 181 -14.33 -15.17 0.84
CA GLU A 181 -14.82 -14.89 -0.51
C GLU A 181 -13.62 -14.72 -1.45
N MET A 182 -13.79 -15.07 -2.72
CA MET A 182 -12.85 -14.68 -3.76
C MET A 182 -13.29 -13.33 -4.31
N ARG A 183 -12.38 -12.36 -4.34
CA ARG A 183 -12.65 -10.99 -4.78
C ARG A 183 -11.57 -10.52 -5.75
N SER A 184 -11.89 -9.52 -6.57
CA SER A 184 -10.93 -8.87 -7.47
C SER A 184 -9.88 -8.09 -6.67
N TYR A 185 -8.60 -8.31 -6.96
CA TYR A 185 -7.50 -7.52 -6.40
C TYR A 185 -7.62 -6.05 -6.81
N GLN A 186 -7.93 -5.80 -8.09
CA GLN A 186 -8.06 -4.44 -8.62
C GLN A 186 -9.20 -3.68 -7.94
N GLU A 187 -10.34 -4.34 -7.71
CA GLU A 187 -11.49 -3.76 -7.00
C GLU A 187 -11.17 -3.49 -5.53
N MET A 188 -10.69 -4.50 -4.81
CA MET A 188 -10.60 -4.44 -3.34
C MET A 188 -9.37 -3.68 -2.82
N VAL A 189 -8.30 -3.63 -3.61
CA VAL A 189 -7.02 -3.04 -3.18
C VAL A 189 -6.69 -1.81 -4.01
N VAL A 190 -6.55 -1.97 -5.33
CA VAL A 190 -6.05 -0.90 -6.19
C VAL A 190 -7.01 0.29 -6.24
N ASN A 191 -8.29 0.03 -6.52
CA ASN A 191 -9.31 1.08 -6.60
C ASN A 191 -9.52 1.79 -5.26
N GLN A 192 -9.49 1.04 -4.15
CA GLN A 192 -9.58 1.61 -2.80
C GLN A 192 -8.40 2.54 -2.49
N ILE A 193 -7.17 2.12 -2.81
CA ILE A 193 -5.97 2.96 -2.63
C ILE A 193 -6.06 4.23 -3.48
N ARG A 194 -6.52 4.10 -4.73
CA ARG A 194 -6.71 5.25 -5.64
C ARG A 194 -7.74 6.23 -5.08
N GLN A 195 -8.91 5.76 -4.67
CA GLN A 195 -9.94 6.61 -4.05
C GLN A 195 -9.43 7.31 -2.79
N MET A 196 -8.70 6.59 -1.92
CA MET A 196 -8.08 7.19 -0.74
C MET A 196 -7.07 8.28 -1.11
N SER A 197 -6.29 8.08 -2.18
CA SER A 197 -5.34 9.08 -2.65
C SER A 197 -6.03 10.34 -3.17
N GLU A 198 -7.12 10.19 -3.93
CA GLU A 198 -7.94 11.29 -4.45
C GLU A 198 -8.61 12.05 -3.28
N ALA A 199 -9.22 11.33 -2.33
CA ALA A 199 -9.82 11.94 -1.13
C ALA A 199 -8.79 12.69 -0.27
N ASN A 200 -7.56 12.17 -0.15
CA ASN A 200 -6.48 12.87 0.57
C ASN A 200 -6.07 14.17 -0.12
N GLN A 201 -6.08 14.23 -1.46
CA GLN A 201 -5.82 15.47 -2.20
C GLN A 201 -6.91 16.52 -1.96
N GLU A 202 -8.19 16.11 -1.99
CA GLU A 202 -9.30 16.99 -1.66
C GLU A 202 -9.22 17.52 -0.23
N LEU A 203 -8.86 16.67 0.73
CA LEU A 203 -8.69 17.06 2.13
C LEU A 203 -7.64 18.16 2.29
N ILE A 204 -6.50 18.07 1.57
CA ILE A 204 -5.46 19.10 1.55
C ILE A 204 -6.02 20.42 1.01
N PHE A 205 -6.79 20.38 -0.08
CA PHE A 205 -7.42 21.56 -0.66
C PHE A 205 -8.36 22.26 0.33
N TYR A 206 -9.25 21.50 0.98
CA TYR A 206 -10.18 22.06 1.97
C TYR A 206 -9.45 22.62 3.20
N LYS A 207 -8.41 21.95 3.69
CA LYS A 207 -7.59 22.43 4.79
C LYS A 207 -6.94 23.79 4.49
N ASN A 208 -6.43 23.96 3.28
CA ASN A 208 -5.85 25.23 2.83
C ASN A 208 -6.91 26.34 2.71
N LYS A 209 -8.06 26.02 2.11
CA LYS A 209 -9.19 26.97 1.99
C LYS A 209 -9.68 27.42 3.36
N PHE A 210 -9.82 26.49 4.31
CA PHE A 210 -10.20 26.79 5.68
C PHE A 210 -9.18 27.68 6.39
N ALA A 211 -7.88 27.42 6.22
CA ALA A 211 -6.82 28.26 6.79
C ALA A 211 -6.87 29.71 6.27
N ILE A 212 -7.18 29.91 4.98
CA ILE A 212 -7.37 31.25 4.40
C ILE A 212 -8.60 31.94 5.02
N GLN A 213 -9.74 31.25 5.07
CA GLN A 213 -10.97 31.79 5.66
C GLN A 213 -10.78 32.18 7.13
N GLN A 214 -10.06 31.36 7.90
CA GLN A 214 -9.77 31.64 9.30
C GLN A 214 -8.94 32.92 9.46
N ARG A 215 -7.91 33.13 8.63
CA ARG A 215 -7.10 34.36 8.65
C ARG A 215 -7.92 35.60 8.28
N LEU A 216 -8.77 35.49 7.26
CA LEU A 216 -9.67 36.58 6.85
C LEU A 216 -10.64 36.94 7.97
N LYS A 217 -11.20 35.95 8.67
CA LYS A 217 -12.07 36.16 9.83
C LYS A 217 -11.33 36.91 10.94
N THR A 218 -10.13 36.46 11.31
CA THR A 218 -9.33 37.13 12.35
C THR A 218 -9.01 38.58 11.97
N ALA A 219 -8.58 38.85 10.74
CA ALA A 219 -8.31 40.20 10.27
C ALA A 219 -9.57 41.08 10.25
N LEU A 220 -10.73 40.51 9.90
CA LEU A 220 -12.01 41.22 9.94
C LEU A 220 -12.40 41.57 11.38
N GLU A 221 -12.27 40.63 12.32
CA GLU A 221 -12.53 40.85 13.75
C GLU A 221 -11.62 41.95 14.31
N GLU A 222 -10.33 41.94 14.00
CA GLU A 222 -9.37 42.98 14.38
C GLU A 222 -9.76 44.35 13.80
N SER A 223 -10.07 44.42 12.50
CA SER A 223 -10.47 45.67 11.84
C SER A 223 -11.77 46.23 12.41
N PHE A 224 -12.74 45.36 12.70
CA PHE A 224 -14.02 45.75 13.30
C PHE A 224 -13.81 46.30 14.72
N GLY A 225 -12.88 45.71 15.48
CA GLY A 225 -12.45 46.23 16.79
C GLY A 225 -11.89 47.65 16.68
N VAL A 226 -10.96 47.88 15.75
CA VAL A 226 -10.34 49.20 15.52
C VAL A 226 -11.38 50.25 15.11
N VAL A 227 -12.28 49.92 14.18
CA VAL A 227 -13.33 50.84 13.72
C VAL A 227 -14.30 51.17 14.86
N SER A 228 -14.69 50.18 15.65
CA SER A 228 -15.59 50.35 16.79
C SER A 228 -14.98 51.25 17.87
N GLU A 229 -13.68 51.10 18.18
CA GLU A 229 -12.98 52.01 19.10
C GLU A 229 -12.92 53.44 18.57
N LYS A 230 -12.61 53.62 17.28
CA LYS A 230 -12.55 54.94 16.65
C LYS A 230 -13.91 55.62 16.65
N LEU A 231 -14.99 54.87 16.38
CA LEU A 231 -16.35 55.36 16.46
C LEU A 231 -16.68 55.84 17.88
N ARG A 232 -16.34 55.04 18.90
CA ARG A 232 -16.57 55.41 20.31
C ARG A 232 -15.85 56.72 20.69
N LYS A 233 -14.58 56.87 20.30
CA LYS A 233 -13.81 58.12 20.52
C LYS A 233 -14.48 59.31 19.82
N THR A 234 -14.84 59.15 18.55
CA THR A 234 -15.48 60.20 17.74
C THR A 234 -16.84 60.63 18.31
N MET A 235 -17.64 59.68 18.83
CA MET A 235 -18.92 59.98 19.48
C MET A 235 -18.72 60.81 20.75
N GLU A 236 -17.73 60.48 21.57
CA GLU A 236 -17.42 61.22 22.79
C GLU A 236 -16.86 62.62 22.48
N GLU A 237 -15.97 62.75 21.51
CA GLU A 237 -15.47 64.04 21.03
C GLU A 237 -16.62 64.93 20.54
N ASN A 238 -17.53 64.40 19.71
CA ASN A 238 -18.70 65.13 19.24
C ASN A 238 -19.62 65.57 20.39
N ARG A 239 -19.77 64.74 21.43
CA ARG A 239 -20.55 65.07 22.62
C ARG A 239 -19.94 66.26 23.37
N ILE A 240 -18.62 66.25 23.57
CA ILE A 240 -17.87 67.34 24.21
C ILE A 240 -17.99 68.62 23.41
N VAL A 241 -17.81 68.57 22.08
CA VAL A 241 -17.94 69.74 21.19
C VAL A 241 -19.34 70.33 21.31
N ARG A 242 -20.39 69.50 21.21
CA ARG A 242 -21.79 69.97 21.35
C ARG A 242 -22.04 70.65 22.71
N GLN A 243 -21.49 70.12 23.80
CA GLN A 243 -21.61 70.73 25.12
C GLN A 243 -20.88 72.09 25.19
N ARG A 244 -19.66 72.18 24.67
CA ARG A 244 -18.90 73.44 24.61
C ARG A 244 -19.61 74.49 23.77
N THR A 245 -20.11 74.13 22.59
CA THR A 245 -20.85 75.06 21.73
C THR A 245 -22.11 75.60 22.42
N LYS A 246 -22.81 74.76 23.20
CA LYS A 246 -23.95 75.21 24.01
C LYS A 246 -23.53 76.23 25.08
N MET A 247 -22.51 75.92 25.88
CA MET A 247 -22.02 76.84 26.92
C MET A 247 -21.55 78.18 26.34
N GLN A 248 -20.83 78.15 25.21
CA GLN A 248 -20.34 79.37 24.55
C GLN A 248 -21.49 80.23 24.00
N HIS A 249 -22.56 79.60 23.51
CA HIS A 249 -23.76 80.30 23.06
C HIS A 249 -24.57 80.90 24.23
N GLU A 250 -24.56 80.27 25.40
CA GLU A 250 -25.15 80.82 26.63
C GLU A 250 -24.35 82.01 27.16
N GLN A 251 -23.01 81.90 27.22
CA GLN A 251 -22.14 83.00 27.66
C GLN A 251 -22.25 84.25 26.77
N ASN A 252 -22.29 84.10 25.45
CA ASN A 252 -22.46 85.23 24.51
C ASN A 252 -23.86 85.88 24.55
N LYS A 253 -24.83 85.29 25.28
CA LYS A 253 -26.15 85.91 25.51
C LYS A 253 -26.22 86.70 26.81
N GLU A 254 -25.22 86.53 27.69
CA GLU A 254 -25.13 87.20 28.99
C GLU A 254 -24.20 88.44 28.98
N GLU A 255 -23.48 88.69 27.87
CA GLU A 255 -22.82 89.98 27.54
C GLU A 255 -23.77 90.92 26.77
#